data_AF-A0A958B9D4-F1
#
_entry.id   AF-A0A958B9D4-F1
#
_cell.length_a   1.000
_cell.length_b   1.000
_cell.length_c   1.000
_cell.angle_alpha   90.00
_cell.angle_beta   90.00
_cell.angle_gamma   90.00
#
_symmetry.space_group_name_H-M   'P 1'
#
loop_
_entity.id
_entity.type
_entity.pdbx_description
1 polymer ?
#
loop_
_entity_poly.entity_id
_entity_poly.type
_entity_poly.pdbx_seq_one_letter_code
_entity_poly.pdbx_strand_id
1 'polypeptide(L)'
;MRRIIREVVFQLVRHDLARFLEEHEDEMLQIFREEIQKMDDDIHEEGLFIDIKMVPLGETVLKASLRAIRRFLVEKTPEALED
;
A
#
# COMPACT_ATOMS: atom_id res chain seq x y z
N MET A 1 -20.30 25.86 -7.32
CA MET A 1 -21.03 24.60 -7.07
C MET A 1 -20.32 23.34 -7.58
N ARG A 2 -19.95 23.21 -8.87
CA ARG A 2 -19.29 21.98 -9.38
C ARG A 2 -17.96 21.61 -8.69
N ARG A 3 -17.17 22.60 -8.28
CA ARG A 3 -15.89 22.39 -7.57
C ARG A 3 -16.07 21.77 -6.18
N ILE A 4 -17.01 22.29 -5.40
CA ILE A 4 -17.36 21.79 -4.06
C ILE A 4 -17.87 20.35 -4.12
N ILE A 5 -18.74 20.04 -5.09
CA ILE A 5 -19.26 18.66 -5.29
C ILE A 5 -18.11 17.70 -5.61
N ARG A 6 -17.17 18.13 -6.48
CA ARG A 6 -15.99 17.31 -6.82
C ARG A 6 -15.12 17.05 -5.60
N GLU A 7 -14.86 18.05 -4.78
CA GLU A 7 -14.03 17.92 -3.57
C GLU A 7 -14.66 16.97 -2.54
N VAL A 8 -15.98 17.06 -2.32
CA VAL A 8 -16.71 16.17 -1.41
C VAL A 8 -16.69 14.72 -1.90
N VAL A 9 -16.96 14.50 -3.19
CA VAL A 9 -16.89 13.16 -3.79
C VAL A 9 -15.48 12.59 -3.68
N PHE A 10 -14.45 13.41 -3.92
CA PHE A 10 -13.06 12.98 -3.82
C PHE A 10 -12.68 12.57 -2.40
N GLN A 11 -13.14 13.30 -1.38
CA GLN A 11 -12.91 12.96 0.02
C GLN A 11 -13.60 11.66 0.42
N LEU A 12 -14.84 11.44 -0.04
CA LEU A 12 -15.57 10.19 0.22
C LEU A 12 -14.86 9.00 -0.41
N VAL A 13 -14.45 9.10 -1.68
CA VAL A 13 -13.75 8.03 -2.41
C VAL A 13 -12.41 7.70 -1.74
N ARG A 14 -11.66 8.71 -1.27
CA ARG A 14 -10.40 8.47 -0.55
C ARG A 14 -10.62 7.72 0.75
N HIS A 15 -11.64 8.08 1.51
CA HIS A 15 -11.96 7.41 2.77
C HIS A 15 -12.44 5.97 2.54
N ASP A 16 -13.24 5.75 1.51
CA ASP A 16 -13.71 4.42 1.13
C ASP A 16 -12.55 3.52 0.70
N LEU A 17 -11.64 4.04 -0.13
CA LEU A 17 -10.43 3.33 -0.52
C LEU A 17 -9.51 3.03 0.68
N ALA A 18 -9.37 3.97 1.63
CA ALA A 18 -8.56 3.73 2.82
C ALA A 18 -9.14 2.59 3.67
N ARG A 19 -10.47 2.53 3.80
CA ARG A 19 -11.18 1.44 4.48
C ARG A 19 -11.00 0.11 3.73
N PHE A 20 -11.18 0.10 2.42
CA PHE A 20 -10.96 -1.08 1.59
C PHE A 20 -9.54 -1.65 1.80
N LEU A 21 -8.51 -0.79 1.79
CA LEU A 21 -7.13 -1.23 2.02
C LEU A 21 -6.89 -1.79 3.43
N GLU A 22 -7.64 -1.33 4.43
CA GLU A 22 -7.57 -1.85 5.79
C GLU A 22 -8.29 -3.20 5.92
N GLU A 23 -9.48 -3.33 5.33
CA GLU A 23 -10.29 -4.55 5.37
C GLU A 23 -9.63 -5.72 4.62
N HIS A 24 -8.89 -5.42 3.54
CA HIS A 24 -8.21 -6.40 2.70
C HIS A 24 -6.70 -6.52 2.97
N GLU A 25 -6.19 -5.98 4.08
CA GLU A 25 -4.74 -6.01 4.41
C GLU A 25 -4.18 -7.44 4.46
N ASP A 26 -4.89 -8.36 5.11
CA ASP A 26 -4.46 -9.76 5.25
C ASP A 26 -4.47 -10.53 3.92
N GLU A 27 -5.48 -10.28 3.08
CA GLU A 27 -5.58 -10.87 1.74
C GLU A 27 -4.44 -10.36 0.84
N MET A 28 -4.17 -9.04 0.88
CA MET A 28 -3.04 -8.44 0.17
C MET A 28 -1.70 -9.01 0.65
N LEU A 29 -1.54 -9.25 1.95
CA LEU A 29 -0.34 -9.87 2.52
C LEU A 29 -0.16 -11.31 2.04
N GLN A 30 -1.25 -12.09 1.96
CA GLN A 30 -1.19 -13.45 1.44
C GLN A 30 -0.75 -13.46 -0.03
N ILE A 31 -1.40 -12.67 -0.88
CA ILE A 31 -1.06 -12.58 -2.31
C ILE A 31 0.40 -12.13 -2.47
N PHE A 32 0.81 -11.11 -1.71
CA PHE A 32 2.18 -10.59 -1.78
C PHE A 32 3.22 -11.63 -1.34
N ARG A 33 2.92 -12.41 -0.30
CA ARG A 33 3.78 -13.52 0.13
C ARG A 33 3.97 -14.54 -0.99
N GLU A 34 2.88 -14.92 -1.67
CA GLU A 34 2.92 -15.88 -2.77
C GLU A 34 3.79 -15.38 -3.94
N GLU A 35 3.66 -14.10 -4.30
CA GLU A 35 4.45 -13.50 -5.39
C GLU A 35 5.92 -13.34 -5.03
N ILE A 36 6.24 -12.94 -3.80
CA ILE A 36 7.63 -12.86 -3.33
C ILE A 36 8.28 -14.25 -3.26
N GLN A 37 7.54 -15.28 -2.87
CA GLN A 37 8.08 -16.64 -2.86
C GLN A 37 8.43 -17.10 -4.27
N LYS A 38 7.54 -16.90 -5.25
CA LYS A 38 7.84 -17.23 -6.65
C LYS A 38 9.07 -16.48 -7.16
N MET A 39 9.17 -15.19 -6.85
CA MET A 39 10.33 -14.39 -7.23
C MET A 39 11.62 -14.89 -6.57
N ASP A 40 11.57 -15.30 -5.29
CA ASP A 40 12.72 -15.88 -4.58
C ASP A 40 13.16 -17.22 -5.20
N ASP A 41 12.18 -18.08 -5.54
CA ASP A 41 12.40 -19.36 -6.22
C ASP A 41 13.07 -19.16 -7.59
N ASP A 42 12.63 -18.16 -8.37
CA ASP A 42 13.20 -17.82 -9.69
C ASP A 42 14.62 -17.23 -9.59
N ILE A 43 14.91 -16.43 -8.55
CA ILE A 43 16.23 -15.79 -8.36
C ILE A 43 17.30 -16.82 -7.97
N HIS A 44 16.93 -17.91 -7.29
CA HIS A 44 17.87 -18.96 -6.89
C HIS A 44 18.51 -19.70 -8.07
N GLU A 45 17.99 -19.57 -9.30
CA GLU A 45 18.65 -20.11 -10.51
C GLU A 45 19.92 -19.33 -10.90
N GLU A 46 20.11 -18.08 -10.44
CA GLU A 46 21.26 -17.22 -10.79
C GLU A 46 22.13 -16.82 -9.57
N GLY A 47 22.49 -17.76 -8.69
CA GLY A 47 23.75 -17.73 -7.91
C GLY A 47 24.14 -16.48 -7.09
N LEU A 48 23.19 -15.60 -6.70
CA LEU A 48 23.49 -14.42 -5.89
C LEU A 48 23.27 -14.72 -4.40
N PHE A 49 24.39 -14.96 -3.72
CA PHE A 49 24.55 -15.24 -2.29
C PHE A 49 24.09 -14.08 -1.37
N ILE A 50 22.79 -13.81 -1.29
CA ILE A 50 22.24 -13.06 -0.17
C ILE A 50 21.15 -13.90 0.49
N ASP A 51 21.43 -14.42 1.69
CA ASP A 51 20.46 -15.07 2.58
C ASP A 51 19.49 -14.02 3.17
N ILE A 52 18.83 -13.25 2.30
CA ILE A 52 17.71 -12.39 2.69
C ILE A 52 16.48 -13.29 2.80
N LYS A 53 15.82 -13.26 3.95
CA LYS A 53 14.47 -13.80 4.08
C LYS A 53 13.49 -12.91 3.32
N MET A 54 13.33 -13.16 2.02
CA MET A 54 12.58 -12.31 1.09
C MET A 54 11.13 -12.13 1.52
N VAL A 55 10.48 -13.20 1.99
CA VAL A 55 9.08 -13.15 2.45
C VAL A 55 8.88 -12.22 3.67
N PRO A 56 9.57 -12.40 4.82
CA PRO A 56 9.46 -11.48 5.96
C PRO A 56 9.83 -10.02 5.65
N LEU A 57 10.86 -9.81 4.83
CA LEU A 57 11.25 -8.47 4.39
C LEU A 57 10.13 -7.84 3.57
N GLY A 58 9.62 -8.59 2.59
CA GLY A 58 8.52 -8.21 1.74
C GLY A 58 7.26 -7.82 2.51
N GLU A 59 6.84 -8.63 3.49
CA GLU A 59 5.69 -8.32 4.34
C GLU A 59 5.86 -7.00 5.10
N THR A 60 7.07 -6.73 5.59
CA THR A 60 7.38 -5.48 6.30
C THR A 60 7.26 -4.28 5.35
N VAL A 61 7.78 -4.41 4.13
CA VAL A 61 7.69 -3.39 3.09
C VAL A 61 6.24 -3.14 2.68
N LEU A 62 5.45 -4.19 2.46
CA LEU A 62 4.04 -4.06 2.12
C LEU A 62 3.24 -3.37 3.24
N LYS A 63 3.42 -3.80 4.49
CA LYS A 63 2.75 -3.16 5.65
C LYS A 63 3.10 -1.68 5.77
N ALA A 64 4.37 -1.34 5.60
CA ALA A 64 4.82 0.06 5.60
C ALA A 64 4.17 0.87 4.46
N SER A 65 4.06 0.27 3.28
CA SER A 65 3.46 0.88 2.09
C SER A 65 1.96 1.10 2.28
N LEU A 66 1.21 0.08 2.73
CA LEU A 66 -0.22 0.18 3.01
C LEU A 66 -0.51 1.23 4.09
N ARG A 67 0.34 1.30 5.12
CA ARG A 67 0.25 2.36 6.14
C ARG A 67 0.46 3.74 5.53
N ALA A 68 1.48 3.91 4.69
CA ALA A 68 1.76 5.19 4.02
C ALA A 68 0.61 5.63 3.10
N ILE A 69 0.05 4.69 2.32
CA ILE A 69 -1.06 4.95 1.40
C ILE A 69 -2.32 5.33 2.19
N ARG A 70 -2.68 4.59 3.25
CA ARG A 70 -3.81 4.94 4.12
C ARG A 70 -3.67 6.34 4.71
N ARG A 71 -2.47 6.68 5.21
CA ARG A 71 -2.18 8.03 5.71
C ARG A 71 -2.35 9.07 4.61
N PHE A 72 -1.83 8.84 3.41
CA PHE A 72 -2.01 9.76 2.28
C PHE A 72 -3.49 9.96 1.89
N LEU A 73 -4.33 8.93 2.01
CA LEU A 73 -5.74 9.00 1.66
C LEU A 73 -6.57 9.77 2.71
N VAL A 74 -6.21 9.66 4.00
CA VAL A 74 -7.01 10.18 5.12
C VAL A 74 -6.44 11.48 5.70
N GLU A 75 -5.12 11.64 5.76
CA GLU A 75 -4.48 12.85 6.27
C GLU A 75 -4.66 13.98 5.25
N LYS A 76 -5.23 15.10 5.70
CA LYS A 76 -5.17 16.34 4.92
C LYS A 76 -3.70 16.81 4.93
N THR A 77 -3.04 16.81 3.77
CA THR A 77 -1.74 17.47 3.63
C THR A 77 -1.87 18.92 4.12
N PRO A 78 -1.01 19.43 5.02
CA PRO A 78 -1.15 20.78 5.58
C PRO A 78 -0.87 21.95 4.59
N GLU A 79 -1.02 21.76 3.28
CA GLU A 79 -0.61 22.72 2.24
C GLU A 79 -1.78 23.28 1.43
N ALA A 80 -2.90 23.60 2.08
CA ALA A 80 -3.99 24.33 1.42
C ALA A 80 -4.72 25.28 2.39
N LEU A 81 -3.94 26.00 3.21
CA LEU A 81 -4.40 27.15 3.99
C LEU A 81 -3.56 28.39 3.64
N GLU A 82 -3.36 28.64 2.36
CA GLU A 82 -3.01 29.97 1.84
C GLU A 82 -3.82 30.17 0.55
N ASP A 83 -5.04 30.67 0.73
CA ASP A 83 -5.81 31.48 -0.24
C ASP A 83 -6.95 32.19 0.52
#